data_AF-A0AA37D1U3-F1
#
_entry.id   AF-A0AA37D1U3-F1
#
_cell.length_a   1.000
_cell.length_b   1.000
_cell.length_c   1.000
_cell.angle_alpha   90.00
_cell.angle_beta   90.00
_cell.angle_gamma   90.00
#
_symmetry.space_group_name_H-M   'P 1'
#
loop_
_entity.id
_entity.type
_entity.pdbx_description
1 polymer ?
#
loop_
_entity_poly.entity_id
_entity_poly.type
_entity_poly.pdbx_seq_one_letter_code
_entity_poly.pdbx_strand_id
1 'polypeptide(L)'
;MAMAQRRCSTIGISYLEAEYDLLLTQKLILQPQAAMNIYSKDNDDMSVGRGISDISTGLRLRYEISRQFAPYIGVEWKTLAGNTYDLAKDHGESTSDTRFIAGARFWF
;
A
#
# COMPACT_ATOMS: atom_id res chain seq x y z
N MET A 1 15.23 -16.65 -14.99
CA MET A 1 15.02 -15.19 -15.15
C MET A 1 13.57 -14.92 -14.72
N ALA A 2 13.19 -13.96 -13.87
CA ALA A 2 13.83 -13.19 -12.78
C ALA A 2 12.67 -12.50 -12.01
N MET A 3 12.70 -12.14 -10.72
CA MET A 3 13.70 -12.20 -9.63
C MET A 3 13.25 -13.25 -8.58
N ALA A 4 14.01 -13.75 -7.60
CA ALA A 4 15.07 -13.24 -6.71
C ALA A 4 14.61 -12.51 -5.41
N GLN A 5 13.49 -12.93 -4.82
CA GLN A 5 13.13 -12.56 -3.43
C GLN A 5 14.05 -13.25 -2.41
N ARG A 6 15.25 -12.70 -2.20
CA ARG A 6 16.21 -13.15 -1.17
C ARG A 6 16.36 -12.13 -0.06
N ARG A 7 15.80 -12.43 1.12
CA ARG A 7 16.52 -12.44 2.42
C ARG A 7 15.59 -12.92 3.55
N CYS A 8 16.05 -13.92 4.28
CA CYS A 8 15.48 -14.31 5.56
C CYS A 8 16.01 -13.38 6.66
N SER A 9 15.15 -12.93 7.57
CA SER A 9 15.54 -12.41 8.88
C SER A 9 14.40 -12.65 9.87
N THR A 10 14.67 -13.36 10.95
CA THR A 10 13.67 -13.75 11.96
C THR A 10 13.36 -12.58 12.90
N ILE A 11 12.43 -11.73 12.48
CA ILE A 11 11.67 -10.83 13.36
C ILE A 11 10.20 -11.11 13.08
N GLY A 12 9.36 -11.18 14.13
CA GLY A 12 7.92 -11.43 14.03
C GLY A 12 7.14 -10.23 13.48
N ILE A 13 7.47 -9.82 12.25
CA ILE A 13 6.74 -8.83 11.47
C ILE A 13 5.77 -9.61 10.58
N SER A 14 4.49 -9.56 10.93
CA SER A 14 3.44 -10.19 10.13
C SER A 14 2.82 -9.13 9.25
N TYR A 15 3.24 -9.07 7.99
CA TYR A 15 2.55 -8.26 6.98
C TYR A 15 1.54 -9.15 6.25
N LEU A 16 0.31 -8.67 6.12
CA LEU A 16 -0.73 -9.28 5.30
C LEU A 16 -0.92 -8.38 4.08
N GLU A 17 -0.90 -8.97 2.89
CA GLU A 17 -1.24 -8.29 1.64
C GLU A 17 -2.32 -9.07 0.90
N ALA A 18 -3.27 -8.32 0.31
CA ALA A 18 -4.34 -8.84 -0.51
C ALA A 18 -4.45 -7.95 -1.76
N GLU A 19 -4.18 -8.52 -2.93
CA GLU A 19 -4.34 -7.86 -4.23
C GLU A 19 -5.32 -8.69 -5.07
N TYR A 20 -6.11 -8.02 -5.92
CA TYR A 20 -7.01 -8.70 -6.85
C TYR A 20 -7.09 -7.96 -8.18
N ASP A 21 -7.00 -8.68 -9.31
CA ASP A 21 -7.10 -8.10 -10.65
C ASP A 21 -8.54 -8.22 -11.20
N LEU A 22 -9.31 -7.12 -11.12
CA LEU A 22 -10.64 -7.00 -11.70
C LEU A 22 -10.57 -6.49 -13.14
N LEU A 23 -10.84 -7.37 -14.09
CA LEU A 23 -11.04 -7.03 -15.51
C LEU A 23 -12.44 -6.40 -15.70
N LEU A 24 -12.54 -5.08 -15.49
CA LEU A 24 -13.79 -4.33 -15.70
C LEU A 24 -14.20 -4.28 -17.17
N THR A 25 -13.24 -4.30 -18.09
CA THR A 25 -13.47 -4.30 -19.54
C THR A 25 -12.23 -4.85 -20.25
N GLN A 26 -12.33 -5.19 -21.55
CA GLN A 26 -11.19 -5.61 -22.40
C GLN A 26 -9.98 -4.65 -22.40
N LYS A 27 -10.16 -3.42 -21.88
CA LYS A 27 -9.16 -2.35 -21.82
C LYS A 27 -9.01 -1.73 -20.42
N LEU A 28 -9.79 -2.16 -19.43
CA LEU A 28 -9.88 -1.50 -18.12
C LEU A 28 -9.63 -2.54 -17.02
N ILE A 29 -8.53 -2.37 -16.31
CA ILE A 29 -8.10 -3.26 -15.22
C ILE A 29 -8.12 -2.43 -13.94
N LEU A 30 -8.90 -2.87 -12.96
CA LEU A 30 -8.93 -2.32 -11.61
C LEU A 30 -8.21 -3.31 -10.68
N GLN A 31 -7.25 -2.81 -9.92
CA GLN A 31 -6.42 -3.56 -8.99
C GLN A 31 -6.63 -2.98 -7.59
N PRO A 32 -7.69 -3.36 -6.86
CA PRO A 32 -7.76 -3.16 -5.41
C PRO A 32 -6.61 -3.89 -4.72
N GLN A 33 -6.06 -3.23 -3.71
CA GLN A 33 -5.01 -3.70 -2.83
C GLN A 33 -5.38 -3.35 -1.39
N ALA A 34 -5.17 -4.26 -0.45
CA ALA A 34 -5.21 -3.98 0.98
C ALA A 34 -3.97 -4.62 1.62
N ALA A 35 -3.31 -3.87 2.51
CA ALA A 35 -2.17 -4.34 3.26
C ALA A 35 -2.32 -3.97 4.74
N MET A 36 -1.85 -4.83 5.63
CA MET A 36 -1.89 -4.61 7.07
C MET A 36 -0.55 -5.01 7.67
N ASN A 37 0.07 -4.11 8.43
CA ASN A 37 1.37 -4.34 9.05
C ASN A 37 1.21 -4.55 10.56
N ILE A 38 1.63 -5.72 11.04
CA ILE A 38 1.53 -6.12 12.45
C ILE A 38 2.95 -6.29 13.00
N TYR A 39 3.30 -5.46 13.99
CA TYR A 39 4.62 -5.46 14.63
C TYR A 39 4.53 -6.04 16.05
N SER A 40 5.32 -7.09 16.31
CA SER A 40 5.35 -7.77 17.62
C SER A 40 6.32 -7.17 18.64
N LYS A 41 7.08 -6.13 18.27
CA LYS A 41 8.03 -5.42 19.16
C LYS A 41 7.80 -3.92 19.05
N ASP A 42 7.84 -3.23 20.20
CA ASP A 42 7.92 -1.77 20.23
C ASP A 42 9.27 -1.36 19.67
N ASN A 43 9.27 -0.39 18.76
CA ASN A 43 10.48 0.20 18.20
C ASN A 43 10.37 1.73 18.38
N ASP A 44 10.88 2.20 19.52
CA ASP A 44 10.77 3.59 20.00
C ASP A 44 11.30 4.61 18.96
N ASP A 45 12.34 4.25 18.20
CA ASP A 45 12.90 5.03 17.09
C ASP A 45 11.93 5.36 15.94
N MET A 46 10.76 4.71 15.86
CA MET A 46 9.78 4.95 14.80
C MET A 46 8.36 5.29 15.30
N SER A 47 8.17 5.52 16.60
CA SER A 47 6.86 5.77 17.22
C SER A 47 5.79 4.68 16.94
N VAL A 48 6.23 3.46 16.60
CA VAL A 48 5.35 2.32 16.30
C VAL A 48 5.14 1.48 17.55
N GLY A 49 3.91 1.48 18.06
CA GLY A 49 3.48 0.65 19.17
C GLY A 49 3.13 -0.78 18.74
N ARG A 50 3.38 -1.75 19.64
CA ARG A 50 3.01 -3.17 19.50
C ARG A 50 1.56 -3.38 19.03
N GLY A 51 1.39 -4.32 18.10
CA GLY A 51 0.10 -4.77 17.60
C GLY A 51 -0.06 -4.50 16.10
N ILE A 52 -1.29 -4.24 15.66
CA ILE A 52 -1.55 -3.71 14.32
C ILE A 52 -1.08 -2.26 14.32
N SER A 53 -0.06 -1.95 13.53
CA SER A 53 0.57 -0.63 13.53
C SER A 53 0.00 0.27 12.45
N ASP A 54 -0.24 -0.29 11.27
CA ASP A 54 -0.93 0.42 10.20
C ASP A 54 -1.75 -0.51 9.29
N ILE A 55 -2.76 0.10 8.67
CA ILE A 55 -3.60 -0.49 7.64
C ILE A 55 -3.49 0.42 6.42
N SER A 56 -3.14 -0.16 5.29
CA SER A 56 -3.03 0.51 4.00
C SER A 56 -4.05 -0.08 3.03
N THR A 57 -4.72 0.75 2.23
CA THR A 57 -5.65 0.32 1.19
C THR A 57 -5.33 1.11 -0.07
N GLY A 58 -5.02 0.40 -1.15
CA GLY A 58 -4.74 0.95 -2.46
C GLY A 58 -5.83 0.60 -3.46
N LEU A 59 -6.05 1.47 -4.43
CA LEU A 59 -6.88 1.19 -5.59
C LEU A 59 -6.15 1.73 -6.82
N ARG A 60 -5.73 0.84 -7.72
CA ARG A 60 -5.03 1.20 -8.96
C ARG A 60 -5.92 0.89 -10.15
N LEU A 61 -6.13 1.85 -11.05
CA LEU A 61 -6.88 1.70 -12.29
C LEU A 61 -5.92 1.89 -13.48
N ARG A 62 -5.80 0.87 -14.32
CA ARG A 62 -5.06 0.92 -15.58
C ARG A 62 -6.05 0.92 -16.74
N TYR A 63 -5.97 1.92 -17.59
CA TYR A 63 -6.84 2.04 -18.76
C TYR A 63 -5.99 2.04 -20.04
N GLU A 64 -6.21 1.06 -20.90
CA GLU A 64 -5.54 0.94 -22.20
C GLU A 64 -6.43 1.54 -23.30
N ILE A 65 -6.34 2.86 -23.49
CA ILE A 65 -7.12 3.55 -24.54
C ILE A 65 -6.75 2.99 -25.91
N SER A 66 -5.44 2.93 -26.15
CA SER A 66 -4.80 2.46 -27.38
C SER A 66 -3.51 1.73 -27.04
N ARG A 67 -3.03 0.86 -27.94
CA ARG A 67 -1.66 0.30 -27.91
C ARG A 67 -0.60 1.36 -28.26
N GLN A 68 -0.68 2.53 -27.61
CA GLN A 68 0.19 3.72 -27.69
C GLN A 68 0.04 4.59 -26.42
N PHE A 69 -1.14 4.56 -25.77
CA PHE A 69 -1.46 5.37 -24.59
C PHE A 69 -2.16 4.50 -23.54
N ALA A 70 -1.43 4.24 -22.45
CA ALA A 70 -1.90 3.52 -21.28
C ALA A 70 -1.77 4.41 -20.03
N PRO A 71 -2.74 5.30 -19.76
CA PRO A 71 -2.86 5.97 -18.48
C PRO A 71 -3.07 4.98 -17.33
N TYR A 72 -2.40 5.24 -16.21
CA TYR A 72 -2.65 4.57 -14.95
C TYR A 72 -2.87 5.63 -13.87
N ILE A 73 -3.95 5.48 -13.13
CA ILE A 73 -4.26 6.30 -11.97
C ILE A 73 -4.42 5.39 -10.77
N GLY A 74 -4.18 5.90 -9.59
CA GLY A 74 -4.34 5.17 -8.36
C GLY A 74 -4.46 6.09 -7.17
N VAL A 75 -4.94 5.52 -6.08
CA VAL A 75 -5.06 6.20 -4.81
C VAL A 75 -4.73 5.20 -3.71
N GLU A 76 -3.95 5.64 -2.73
CA GLU A 76 -3.50 4.85 -1.60
C GLU A 76 -3.86 5.62 -0.33
N TRP A 77 -4.61 4.97 0.55
CA TRP A 77 -4.97 5.47 1.86
C TRP A 77 -4.24 4.63 2.91
N LYS A 78 -3.42 5.27 3.73
CA LYS A 78 -2.77 4.64 4.89
C LYS A 78 -3.34 5.25 6.16
N THR A 79 -3.74 4.41 7.11
CA THR A 79 -4.14 4.83 8.45
C THR A 79 -3.31 4.09 9.48
N LEU A 80 -2.87 4.81 10.51
CA LEU A 80 -2.30 4.19 11.70
C LEU A 80 -3.39 3.47 12.49
N ALA A 81 -3.00 2.44 13.22
CA ALA A 81 -3.91 1.59 13.99
C ALA A 81 -3.32 1.26 15.38
N GLY A 82 -4.19 0.80 16.28
CA GLY A 82 -3.80 0.40 17.64
C GLY A 82 -3.02 1.49 18.39
N ASN A 83 -2.06 1.08 19.20
CA ASN A 83 -1.23 1.98 20.01
C ASN A 83 -0.40 2.98 19.16
N THR A 84 -0.19 2.70 17.86
CA THR A 84 0.50 3.63 16.94
C THR A 84 -0.38 4.81 16.56
N TYR A 85 -1.71 4.62 16.49
CA TYR A 85 -2.68 5.72 16.30
C TYR A 85 -2.69 6.66 17.50
N ASP A 86 -2.73 6.11 18.72
CA ASP A 86 -2.77 6.90 19.96
C ASP A 86 -1.48 7.70 20.17
N LEU A 87 -0.31 7.10 19.94
CA LEU A 87 0.98 7.79 19.97
C LEU A 87 1.03 8.94 18.95
N ALA A 88 0.73 8.68 17.68
CA ALA A 88 0.75 9.73 16.66
C ALA A 88 -0.23 10.87 16.98
N LYS A 89 -1.41 10.54 17.54
CA LYS A 89 -2.41 11.53 17.96
C LYS A 89 -1.94 12.40 19.13
N ASP A 90 -1.32 11.81 20.15
CA ASP A 90 -0.79 12.54 21.31
C ASP A 90 0.41 13.43 20.92
N HIS A 91 1.19 13.02 19.92
CA HIS A 91 2.25 13.85 19.32
C HIS A 91 1.75 14.87 18.29
N GLY A 92 0.46 14.89 17.94
CA GLY A 92 -0.12 15.81 16.96
C GLY A 92 0.24 15.49 15.50
N GLU A 93 0.70 14.27 15.22
CA GLU A 93 1.07 13.78 13.90
C GLU A 93 -0.15 13.30 13.09
N SER A 94 0.01 13.25 11.76
CA SER A 94 -1.03 12.80 10.85
C SER A 94 -1.30 11.30 10.99
N THR A 95 -2.40 10.96 11.67
CA THR A 95 -2.86 9.56 11.85
C THR A 95 -3.32 8.87 10.57
N SER A 96 -3.52 9.62 9.47
CA SER A 96 -3.78 9.08 8.14
C SER A 96 -3.05 9.88 7.05
N ASP A 97 -2.68 9.18 5.98
CA ASP A 97 -2.00 9.69 4.79
C ASP A 97 -2.81 9.23 3.56
N THR A 98 -3.01 10.12 2.60
CA THR A 98 -3.73 9.82 1.34
C THR A 98 -2.91 10.30 0.16
N ARG A 99 -2.52 9.35 -0.69
CA ARG A 99 -1.62 9.59 -1.82
C ARG A 99 -2.34 9.31 -3.12
N PHE A 100 -2.34 10.30 -4.01
CA PHE A 100 -2.83 10.14 -5.36
C PHE A 100 -1.65 9.87 -6.29
N ILE A 101 -1.76 8.79 -7.06
CA ILE A 101 -0.76 8.35 -8.03
C ILE A 101 -1.39 8.56 -9.42
N ALA A 102 -0.74 9.33 -10.27
CA ALA A 102 -1.16 9.48 -11.65
C ALA A 102 0.06 9.41 -12.56
N GLY A 103 -0.06 8.66 -13.64
CA GLY A 103 0.96 8.59 -14.68
C GLY A 103 0.39 8.06 -15.98
N ALA A 104 1.18 8.19 -17.03
CA ALA A 104 0.79 7.69 -18.34
C ALA A 104 2.00 7.14 -19.06
N ARG A 105 1.82 5.97 -19.66
CA ARG A 105 2.79 5.39 -20.58
C ARG A 105 2.38 5.75 -22.00
N PHE A 106 3.28 6.42 -22.71
CA PHE A 106 3.19 6.74 -24.13
C PHE A 106 4.25 5.97 -24.90
N TRP A 107 3.96 5.60 -26.14
CA TRP A 107 4.98 5.18 -27.11
C TRP A 107 4.55 5.59 -28.53
N PHE A 108 5.52 6.13 -29.29
CA PHE A 108 5.38 6.60 -30.67
C PHE A 108 6.07 5.62 -31.63
#